data_AF-A0A3Z4FNE6-F1
#
_entry.id   AF-A0A3Z4FNE6-F1
#
_cell.length_a   1.000
_cell.length_b   1.000
_cell.length_c   1.000
_cell.angle_alpha   90.00
_cell.angle_beta   90.00
_cell.angle_gamma   90.00
#
_symmetry.space_group_name_H-M   'P 1'
#
loop_
_entity.id
_entity.type
_entity.pdbx_description
1 polymer ?
#
loop_
_entity_poly.entity_id
_entity_poly.type
_entity_poly.pdbx_seq_one_letter_code
_entity_poly.pdbx_strand_id
1 'polypeptide(L)'
;MTIHSYPQDGHARPKATADFLKVTTVTLWRWEKTKPDFPKSTRLSERVSVYDAAEIRAWLAAKKIVNQRIKFTVLSLISAIGTESIYLIKNIYIVW
;
A
#
# COMPACT_ATOMS: atom_id res chain seq x y z
N MET A 1 3.27 13.11 24.09
CA MET A 1 3.20 11.98 23.14
C MET A 1 4.33 12.13 22.15
N THR A 2 5.35 11.28 22.19
CA THR A 2 6.47 11.31 21.25
C THR A 2 6.00 10.81 19.90
N ILE A 3 6.03 11.68 18.90
CA ILE A 3 5.74 11.33 17.51
C ILE A 3 6.95 10.55 17.01
N HIS A 4 6.91 9.23 17.08
CA HIS A 4 7.98 8.39 16.54
C HIS A 4 7.89 8.43 15.01
N SER A 5 8.71 9.28 14.39
CA SER A 5 8.87 9.32 12.94
C SER A 5 9.45 7.99 12.48
N TYR A 6 8.86 7.40 11.42
CA TYR A 6 9.34 6.15 10.85
C TYR A 6 10.72 6.39 10.21
N PRO A 7 11.72 5.54 10.48
CA PRO A 7 13.07 5.73 9.92
C PRO A 7 13.04 5.75 8.38
N GLN A 8 14.03 6.40 7.78
CA GLN A 8 14.20 6.38 6.32
C GLN A 8 14.87 5.08 5.89
N ASP A 9 15.95 4.72 6.59
CA ASP A 9 16.75 3.53 6.35
C ASP A 9 16.91 2.71 7.63
N GLY A 10 17.21 1.41 7.48
CA GLY A 10 17.45 0.49 8.58
C GLY A 10 16.19 -0.23 9.07
N HIS A 11 16.21 -0.69 10.31
CA HIS A 11 15.23 -1.65 10.82
C HIS A 11 14.16 -1.01 11.68
N ALA A 12 12.89 -1.30 11.38
CA ALA A 12 11.74 -0.90 12.17
C ALA A 12 11.03 -2.10 12.81
N ARG A 13 10.62 -1.95 14.07
CA ARG A 13 9.79 -2.95 14.76
C ARG A 13 8.39 -3.01 14.10
N PRO A 14 7.70 -4.17 14.15
CA PRO A 14 6.35 -4.32 13.62
C PRO A 14 5.36 -3.26 14.10
N LYS A 15 5.46 -2.85 15.38
CA LYS A 15 4.61 -1.79 15.94
C LYS A 15 4.83 -0.44 15.24
N ALA A 16 6.09 -0.03 15.06
CA ALA A 16 6.43 1.22 14.39
C ALA A 16 6.01 1.19 12.90
N THR A 17 6.21 0.05 12.23
CA THR A 17 5.75 -0.15 10.84
C THR A 17 4.23 -0.08 10.72
N ALA A 18 3.49 -0.67 11.65
CA ALA A 18 2.03 -0.59 11.69
C ALA A 18 1.54 0.85 11.94
N ASP A 19 2.16 1.56 12.90
CA ASP A 19 1.86 2.96 13.23
C ASP A 19 2.18 3.92 12.06
N PHE A 20 3.21 3.60 11.26
CA PHE A 20 3.57 4.30 10.02
C PHE A 20 2.54 4.08 8.90
N LEU A 21 2.16 2.82 8.67
CA LEU A 21 1.16 2.43 7.68
C LEU A 21 -0.28 2.77 8.08
N LYS A 22 -0.50 3.25 9.32
CA LYS A 22 -1.81 3.53 9.91
C LYS A 22 -2.73 2.31 9.91
N VAL A 23 -2.18 1.15 10.24
CA VAL A 23 -2.91 -0.12 10.38
C VAL A 23 -2.64 -0.76 11.72
N THR A 24 -3.46 -1.74 12.10
CA THR A 24 -3.17 -2.55 13.29
C THR A 24 -2.02 -3.54 13.00
N THR A 25 -1.30 -3.95 14.04
CA THR A 25 -0.26 -4.97 13.93
C THR A 25 -0.83 -6.30 13.40
N VAL A 26 -2.04 -6.68 13.79
CA VAL A 26 -2.71 -7.90 13.28
C VAL A 26 -2.88 -7.84 11.76
N THR A 27 -3.27 -6.68 11.22
CA THR A 27 -3.38 -6.48 9.77
C THR A 27 -2.02 -6.64 9.09
N LEU A 28 -0.96 -6.11 9.70
CA LEU A 28 0.41 -6.24 9.19
C LEU A 28 0.82 -7.72 9.07
N TRP A 29 0.65 -8.51 10.14
CA TRP A 29 0.93 -9.95 10.14
C TRP A 29 0.09 -10.71 9.13
N ARG A 30 -1.18 -10.33 8.97
CA ARG A 30 -2.05 -10.94 7.97
C ARG A 30 -1.51 -10.67 6.56
N TRP A 31 -1.08 -9.44 6.26
CA TRP A 31 -0.55 -9.11 4.94
C TRP A 31 0.75 -9.84 4.63
N GLU A 32 1.65 -9.99 5.59
CA GLU A 32 2.86 -10.80 5.42
C GLU A 32 2.55 -12.26 5.05
N LYS A 33 1.46 -12.82 5.60
CA LYS A 33 1.03 -14.19 5.28
C LYS A 33 0.25 -14.30 3.97
N THR A 34 -0.60 -13.33 3.66
CA THR A 34 -1.54 -13.44 2.53
C THR A 34 -1.04 -12.81 1.24
N LYS A 35 -0.13 -11.84 1.31
CA LYS A 35 0.35 -11.09 0.14
C LYS A 35 1.81 -11.47 -0.14
N PRO A 36 2.10 -12.11 -1.30
CA PRO A 36 3.48 -12.43 -1.66
C PRO A 36 4.31 -11.17 -1.93
N ASP A 37 3.68 -10.07 -2.35
CA ASP A 37 4.35 -8.80 -2.67
C ASP A 37 4.69 -7.94 -1.44
N PHE A 38 4.26 -8.36 -0.23
CA PHE A 38 4.51 -7.58 0.98
C PHE A 38 5.90 -7.90 1.56
N PRO A 39 6.69 -6.89 2.01
CA PRO A 39 7.99 -7.11 2.63
C PRO A 39 7.89 -8.04 3.83
N LYS A 40 8.73 -9.07 3.87
CA LYS A 40 8.74 -10.04 4.97
C LYS A 40 9.54 -9.50 6.15
N SER A 41 9.16 -9.90 7.35
CA SER A 41 9.93 -9.55 8.53
C SER A 41 11.20 -10.40 8.63
N THR A 42 12.30 -9.79 9.02
CA THR A 42 13.54 -10.47 9.40
C THR A 42 13.51 -10.76 10.90
N ARG A 43 13.66 -12.04 11.26
CA ARG A 43 13.74 -12.47 12.67
C ARG A 43 15.15 -12.27 13.19
N LEU A 44 15.32 -11.37 14.16
CA LEU A 44 16.62 -11.09 14.80
C LEU A 44 16.85 -11.96 16.04
N SER A 45 15.80 -12.26 16.79
CA SER A 45 15.85 -13.17 17.95
C SER A 45 14.55 -13.95 18.13
N GLU A 46 14.47 -14.77 19.16
CA GLU A 46 13.29 -15.61 19.42
C GLU A 46 11.97 -14.80 19.47
N ARG A 47 12.01 -13.57 19.98
CA ARG A 47 10.81 -12.70 20.14
C ARG A 47 10.88 -11.39 19.37
N VAL A 48 11.93 -11.20 18.57
CA VAL A 48 12.19 -9.92 17.89
C VAL A 48 12.23 -10.15 16.39
N SER A 49 11.25 -9.57 15.72
CA SER A 49 11.24 -9.39 14.26
C SER A 49 11.35 -7.91 13.92
N VAL A 50 11.95 -7.62 12.78
CA VAL A 50 12.11 -6.27 12.24
C VAL A 50 11.80 -6.26 10.75
N TYR A 51 11.36 -5.12 10.24
CA TYR A 51 11.21 -4.88 8.81
C TYR A 51 12.25 -3.87 8.36
N ASP A 52 12.72 -3.99 7.13
CA ASP A 52 13.48 -2.91 6.50
C ASP A 52 12.54 -1.73 6.18
N ALA A 53 12.90 -0.55 6.68
CA ALA A 53 12.14 0.66 6.47
C ALA A 53 12.13 1.10 5.00
N ALA A 54 13.22 0.87 4.27
CA ALA A 54 13.32 1.22 2.86
C ALA A 54 12.38 0.35 2.00
N GLU A 55 12.32 -0.95 2.28
CA GLU A 55 11.44 -1.89 1.55
C GLU A 55 9.96 -1.55 1.73
N ILE A 56 9.54 -1.22 2.97
CA ILE A 56 8.16 -0.82 3.26
C ILE A 56 7.78 0.45 2.49
N ARG A 57 8.70 1.42 2.39
CA ARG A 57 8.50 2.65 1.62
C ARG A 57 8.43 2.37 0.11
N ALA A 58 9.30 1.51 -0.41
CA ALA A 58 9.28 1.10 -1.81
C ALA A 58 7.95 0.41 -2.17
N TRP A 59 7.45 -0.44 -1.28
CA TRP A 59 6.15 -1.10 -1.44
C TRP A 59 4.97 -0.10 -1.46
N LEU A 60 4.99 0.91 -0.59
CA LEU A 60 4.00 2.00 -0.61
C LEU A 60 4.05 2.79 -1.92
N ALA A 61 5.26 3.11 -2.40
CA ALA A 61 5.44 3.81 -3.66
C ALA A 61 4.90 3.00 -4.85
N ALA A 62 5.17 1.69 -4.89
CA ALA A 62 4.65 0.79 -5.91
C ALA A 62 3.11 0.80 -5.95
N LYS A 63 2.45 0.79 -4.77
CA LYS A 63 0.98 0.89 -4.69
C LYS A 63 0.44 2.23 -5.19
N LYS A 64 1.13 3.33 -4.87
CA LYS A 64 0.75 4.66 -5.36
C LYS A 64 0.84 4.72 -6.88
N ILE A 65 1.90 4.17 -7.48
CA ILE A 65 2.11 4.13 -8.93
C ILE A 65 1.03 3.28 -9.61
N VAL A 66 0.69 2.10 -9.09
CA VAL A 66 -0.39 1.27 -9.66
C VAL A 66 -1.73 2.03 -9.65
N ASN A 67 -2.08 2.65 -8.53
CA ASN A 67 -3.32 3.42 -8.42
C ASN A 67 -3.35 4.63 -9.39
N GLN A 68 -2.20 5.29 -9.60
CA GLN A 68 -2.09 6.38 -10.57
C GLN A 68 -2.14 5.89 -12.01
N ARG A 69 -1.44 4.81 -12.34
CA ARG A 69 -1.40 4.23 -13.68
C ARG A 69 -2.78 3.77 -14.14
N ILE A 70 -3.58 3.16 -13.24
CA ILE A 70 -4.97 2.81 -13.53
C ILE A 70 -5.78 4.07 -13.88
N LYS A 71 -5.64 5.16 -13.11
CA LYS A 71 -6.33 6.43 -13.40
C LYS A 71 -5.94 7.00 -14.76
N PHE A 72 -4.66 6.98 -15.12
CA PHE A 72 -4.19 7.48 -16.42
C PHE A 72 -4.66 6.62 -17.60
N THR A 73 -4.65 5.29 -17.47
CA THR A 73 -5.15 4.40 -18.53
C THR A 73 -6.65 4.59 -18.76
N VAL A 74 -7.44 4.64 -17.69
CA VAL A 74 -8.89 4.88 -17.77
C VAL A 74 -9.19 6.27 -18.36
N LEU A 75 -8.46 7.32 -17.97
CA LEU A 75 -8.62 8.66 -18.56
C LEU A 75 -8.32 8.67 -20.07
N SER A 76 -7.25 7.99 -20.50
CA SER A 76 -6.89 7.96 -21.93
C SER A 76 -7.92 7.20 -22.78
N LEU A 77 -8.43 6.07 -22.26
CA LEU A 77 -9.48 5.29 -22.93
C LEU A 77 -10.80 6.07 -23.02
N ILE A 78 -11.15 6.84 -21.98
CA ILE A 78 -12.33 7.71 -21.98
C ILE A 78 -12.20 8.83 -23.03
N SER A 79 -11.02 9.44 -23.17
CA SER A 79 -10.80 10.46 -24.21
C SER A 79 -10.86 9.90 -25.63
N ALA A 80 -10.53 8.62 -25.81
CA ALA A 80 -10.55 7.94 -27.12
C ALA A 80 -11.96 7.50 -27.56
N ILE A 81 -12.90 7.34 -26.63
CA ILE A 81 -14.27 6.84 -26.92
C ILE A 81 -15.27 8.00 -27.16
N GLY A 82 -14.85 9.26 -27.01
CA GLY A 82 -15.74 10.41 -27.14
C GLY A 82 -16.62 10.60 -25.90
N THR A 83 -16.78 11.86 -25.50
CA THR A 83 -17.38 12.31 -24.23
C THR A 83 -18.81 11.81 -23.94
N GLU A 84 -19.53 11.30 -24.94
CA GLU A 84 -20.91 10.85 -24.84
C GLU A 84 -21.05 9.50 -24.10
N SER A 85 -20.02 8.65 -24.11
CA SER A 85 -20.08 7.32 -23.49
C SER A 85 -19.85 7.34 -21.95
N ILE A 86 -19.42 8.47 -21.39
CA ILE A 86 -19.06 8.62 -19.96
C ILE A 86 -20.29 8.47 -19.05
N TYR A 87 -21.47 8.87 -19.53
CA TYR A 87 -22.71 8.85 -18.77
C TYR A 87 -23.27 7.43 -18.57
N LEU A 88 -23.03 6.52 -19.51
CA LEU A 88 -23.48 5.12 -19.41
C LEU A 88 -22.61 4.30 -18.43
N ILE A 89 -21.30 4.58 -18.38
CA ILE A 89 -20.37 3.82 -17.53
C ILE A 89 -20.52 4.20 -16.05
N LYS A 90 -20.77 5.48 -15.74
CA LYS A 90 -21.02 5.92 -14.35
C LYS A 90 -22.25 5.25 -13.73
N ASN A 91 -23.26 4.88 -14.52
CA ASN A 91 -24.48 4.25 -14.01
C ASN A 91 -24.31 2.75 -13.65
N ILE A 92 -23.24 2.11 -14.10
CA ILE A 92 -22.95 0.70 -13.81
C ILE A 92 -22.15 0.54 -12.50
N TYR A 93 -21.37 1.55 -12.10
CA TYR A 93 -20.52 1.50 -10.90
C TYR A 93 -21.13 2.15 -9.64
N ILE A 94 -22.40 2.58 -9.67
CA ILE A 94 -23.08 3.24 -8.51
C ILE A 94 -23.96 2.26 -7.69
N VAL A 95 -24.10 1.00 -8.13
CA VAL A 95 -24.92 -0.02 -7.42
C VAL A 95 -24.02 -1.10 -6.81
N TRP A 96 -23.08 -0.78 -5.93
CA TRP A 96 -22.46 -1.69 -4.93
C TRP A 96 -21.74 -0.90 -3.84
#